data_AF-M1C9T3-F1
#
_entry.id   AF-M1C9T3-F1
#
_cell.length_a   1.000
_cell.length_b   1.000
_cell.length_c   1.000
_cell.angle_alpha   90.00
_cell.angle_beta   90.00
_cell.angle_gamma   90.00
#
_symmetry.space_group_name_H-M   'P 1'
#
loop_
_entity.id
_entity.type
_entity.pdbx_description
1 polymer ?
#
loop_
_entity_poly.entity_id
_entity_poly.type
_entity_poly.pdbx_seq_one_letter_code
_entity_poly.pdbx_strand_id
1 'polypeptide(L)'
;MQFKPDPYVVTALNCAVWVFYGMPFVHPDSLLVVTINGIGLFIEFSYIIVFFIYSDGPKRKKISIFLGVEIILFAILVFVTLTFLHGTKNRSMLVGILAVIMNVAMYASPLTVMIPNGLGTLSGAIQLILYAKYYKTTNWDDEGKPNEIELQRNADTV
;
A
#
# COMPACT_ATOMS: atom_id res chain seq x y z
N MET A 1 4.19 16.11 -8.71
CA MET A 1 4.18 14.68 -8.31
C MET A 1 4.42 13.84 -9.55
N GLN A 2 5.38 12.93 -9.52
CA GLN A 2 5.69 12.06 -10.66
C GLN A 2 4.71 10.87 -10.64
N PHE A 3 3.81 10.78 -11.62
CA PHE A 3 2.89 9.65 -11.74
C PHE A 3 3.68 8.35 -11.91
N LYS A 4 3.35 7.33 -11.11
CA LYS A 4 3.94 5.99 -11.19
C LYS A 4 2.88 5.02 -11.73
N PRO A 5 2.99 4.57 -12.99
CA PRO A 5 2.05 3.63 -13.60
C PRO A 5 2.17 2.20 -13.02
N ASP A 6 3.25 1.89 -12.31
CA ASP A 6 3.60 0.54 -11.88
C ASP A 6 2.46 -0.16 -11.08
N PRO A 7 1.77 0.50 -10.13
CA PRO A 7 0.66 -0.13 -9.41
C PRO A 7 -0.54 -0.51 -10.30
N TYR A 8 -0.84 0.30 -11.33
CA TYR A 8 -2.00 0.06 -12.21
C TYR A 8 -1.78 -1.16 -13.11
N VAL A 9 -0.55 -1.33 -13.58
CA VAL A 9 -0.13 -2.47 -14.41
C VAL A 9 -0.24 -3.77 -13.59
N VAL A 10 0.35 -3.80 -12.39
CA VAL A 10 0.26 -4.95 -11.48
C VAL A 10 -1.18 -5.25 -11.06
N THR A 11 -1.99 -4.21 -10.80
CA THR A 11 -3.40 -4.39 -10.42
C THR A 11 -4.22 -4.95 -11.58
N ALA A 12 -3.94 -4.56 -12.83
CA ALA A 12 -4.58 -5.11 -14.02
C ALA A 12 -4.33 -6.63 -14.13
N LEU A 13 -3.09 -7.10 -13.92
CA LEU A 13 -2.80 -8.54 -13.90
C LEU A 13 -3.55 -9.24 -12.75
N ASN A 14 -3.54 -8.68 -11.54
CA ASN A 14 -4.27 -9.25 -10.40
C ASN A 14 -5.78 -9.38 -10.71
N CYS A 15 -6.40 -8.34 -11.25
CA CYS A 15 -7.80 -8.37 -11.67
C CYS A 15 -8.05 -9.42 -12.77
N ALA A 16 -7.17 -9.54 -13.77
CA ALA A 16 -7.30 -10.53 -14.82
C ALA A 16 -7.25 -11.97 -14.27
N VAL A 17 -6.36 -12.24 -13.31
CA VAL A 17 -6.26 -13.56 -12.65
C VAL A 17 -7.52 -13.86 -11.83
N TRP A 18 -8.07 -12.90 -11.09
CA TRP A 18 -9.32 -13.08 -10.35
C TRP A 18 -10.54 -13.24 -11.25
N VAL A 19 -10.59 -12.54 -12.39
CA VAL A 19 -11.61 -12.75 -13.42
C VAL A 19 -11.52 -14.19 -13.93
N PHE A 20 -10.31 -14.66 -14.29
CA PHE A 20 -10.11 -16.04 -14.74
C PHE A 20 -10.49 -17.07 -13.68
N TYR A 21 -10.13 -16.82 -12.42
CA TYR A 21 -10.54 -17.64 -11.29
C TYR A 21 -12.05 -17.80 -11.22
N GLY A 22 -12.80 -16.70 -11.28
CA GLY A 22 -14.26 -16.70 -11.15
C GLY A 22 -15.04 -17.24 -12.36
N MET A 23 -14.37 -17.57 -13.47
CA MET A 23 -15.04 -18.15 -14.64
C MET A 23 -15.67 -19.50 -14.28
N PRO A 24 -16.86 -19.85 -14.83
CA PRO A 24 -17.60 -21.04 -14.43
C PRO A 24 -16.88 -22.36 -14.67
N PHE A 25 -15.93 -22.41 -15.61
CA PHE A 25 -15.10 -23.58 -15.91
C PHE A 25 -13.82 -23.67 -15.06
N VAL A 26 -13.53 -22.66 -14.23
CA VAL A 26 -12.43 -22.62 -13.25
C VAL A 26 -12.98 -22.74 -11.84
N HIS A 27 -13.85 -21.81 -11.42
CA HIS A 27 -14.53 -21.80 -10.12
C HIS A 27 -16.03 -21.47 -10.29
N PRO A 28 -16.92 -22.48 -10.25
CA PRO A 28 -18.36 -22.28 -10.37
C PRO A 28 -18.94 -21.32 -9.32
N ASP A 29 -20.10 -20.75 -9.61
CA ASP A 29 -20.91 -19.92 -8.69
C ASP A 29 -20.21 -18.67 -8.13
N SER A 30 -19.21 -18.16 -8.84
CA SER A 30 -18.34 -17.06 -8.38
C SER A 30 -18.48 -15.76 -9.18
N LEU A 31 -19.71 -15.50 -9.67
CA LEU A 31 -20.01 -14.34 -10.52
C LEU A 31 -19.63 -13.00 -9.88
N LEU A 32 -19.79 -12.87 -8.56
CA LEU A 32 -19.41 -11.65 -7.86
C LEU A 32 -17.91 -11.32 -8.03
N VAL A 33 -17.06 -12.34 -7.96
CA VAL A 33 -15.60 -12.20 -8.16
C VAL A 33 -15.29 -11.73 -9.57
N VAL A 34 -15.98 -12.27 -10.57
CA VAL A 34 -15.85 -11.86 -11.98
C VAL A 34 -16.28 -10.40 -12.15
N THR A 35 -17.42 -10.01 -11.61
CA THR A 35 -17.96 -8.65 -11.80
C THR A 35 -17.08 -7.59 -11.16
N ILE A 36 -16.66 -7.78 -9.91
CA ILE A 36 -15.87 -6.77 -9.19
C ILE A 36 -14.47 -6.60 -9.80
N ASN A 37 -13.82 -7.71 -10.18
CA ASN A 37 -12.51 -7.65 -10.83
C ASN A 37 -12.60 -7.24 -12.30
N GLY A 38 -13.71 -7.53 -12.98
CA GLY A 38 -13.97 -7.06 -14.34
C GLY A 38 -14.13 -5.54 -14.40
N ILE A 39 -14.86 -4.96 -13.46
CA ILE A 39 -14.95 -3.50 -13.30
C ILE A 39 -13.58 -2.91 -12.95
N GLY A 40 -12.85 -3.54 -12.02
CA GLY A 40 -11.48 -3.15 -11.69
C GLY A 40 -10.58 -3.13 -12.92
N LEU A 41 -10.59 -4.20 -13.71
CA LEU A 41 -9.82 -4.32 -14.95
C LEU A 41 -10.15 -3.20 -15.95
N PHE A 42 -11.43 -2.84 -16.11
CA PHE A 42 -11.83 -1.72 -16.95
C PHE A 42 -11.25 -0.39 -16.47
N ILE A 43 -11.31 -0.14 -15.16
CA ILE A 43 -10.76 1.07 -14.54
C ILE A 43 -9.23 1.11 -14.72
N GLU A 44 -8.51 0.03 -14.42
CA GLU A 44 -7.06 -0.05 -14.57
C GLU A 44 -6.63 0.19 -16.02
N PHE A 45 -7.32 -0.41 -17.00
CA PHE A 45 -7.04 -0.14 -18.40
C PHE A 45 -7.27 1.32 -18.79
N SER A 46 -8.31 1.97 -18.24
CA SER A 46 -8.53 3.40 -18.49
C SER A 46 -7.35 4.26 -18.01
N TYR A 47 -6.78 3.96 -16.83
CA TYR A 47 -5.59 4.65 -16.32
C TYR A 47 -4.36 4.39 -17.17
N ILE A 48 -4.14 3.14 -17.60
CA ILE A 48 -3.03 2.77 -18.46
C ILE A 48 -3.15 3.49 -19.82
N ILE A 49 -4.34 3.57 -20.41
CA ILE A 49 -4.58 4.30 -21.66
C ILE A 49 -4.23 5.78 -21.50
N VAL A 50 -4.73 6.43 -20.45
CA VAL A 50 -4.40 7.84 -20.16
C VAL A 50 -2.88 8.01 -20.01
N PHE A 51 -2.20 7.11 -19.31
CA PHE A 51 -0.74 7.12 -19.21
C PHE A 51 -0.07 7.02 -20.59
N PHE A 52 -0.52 6.13 -21.47
CA PHE A 52 0.03 6.02 -22.82
C PHE A 52 -0.22 7.25 -23.69
N ILE A 53 -1.28 8.03 -23.45
CA ILE A 53 -1.53 9.27 -24.19
C ILE A 53 -0.56 10.37 -23.76
N TYR A 54 -0.32 10.52 -22.45
CA TYR A 54 0.36 11.69 -21.88
C TYR A 54 1.82 11.47 -21.43
N SER A 55 2.31 10.23 -21.37
CA SER A 55 3.67 9.94 -20.84
C SER A 55 4.78 10.08 -21.87
N ASP A 56 6.04 10.10 -21.46
CA ASP A 56 7.20 10.17 -22.36
C ASP A 56 7.53 8.81 -22.99
N GLY A 57 8.13 8.79 -24.19
CA GLY A 57 8.50 7.57 -24.92
C GLY A 57 9.27 6.52 -24.10
N PRO A 58 10.34 6.87 -23.36
CA PRO A 58 11.08 5.91 -22.54
C PRO A 58 10.23 5.25 -21.44
N LYS A 59 9.34 6.03 -20.80
CA LYS A 59 8.42 5.53 -19.77
C LYS A 59 7.37 4.62 -20.39
N ARG A 60 6.81 4.99 -21.54
CA ARG A 60 5.89 4.12 -22.31
C ARG A 60 6.54 2.79 -22.66
N LYS A 61 7.77 2.80 -23.18
CA LYS A 61 8.51 1.58 -23.54
C LYS A 61 8.69 0.66 -22.33
N LYS A 62 9.07 1.20 -21.16
CA LYS A 62 9.15 0.42 -19.92
C LYS A 62 7.81 -0.27 -19.63
N ILE A 63 6.70 0.48 -19.64
CA ILE A 63 5.37 -0.06 -19.32
C ILE A 63 4.86 -1.05 -20.37
N SER A 64 5.13 -0.83 -21.65
CA SER A 64 4.80 -1.81 -22.71
C SER A 64 5.51 -3.15 -22.48
N ILE A 65 6.76 -3.14 -22.02
CA ILE A 65 7.49 -4.38 -21.69
C ILE A 65 6.83 -5.09 -20.51
N PHE A 66 6.49 -4.37 -19.43
CA PHE A 66 5.79 -4.96 -18.28
C PHE A 66 4.45 -5.57 -18.69
N LEU A 67 3.61 -4.85 -19.45
CA LEU A 67 2.35 -5.38 -19.95
C LEU A 67 2.53 -6.62 -20.83
N GLY A 68 3.56 -6.64 -21.68
CA GLY A 68 3.89 -7.82 -22.49
C GLY A 68 4.24 -9.03 -21.63
N VAL A 69 5.05 -8.83 -20.58
CA VAL A 69 5.37 -9.89 -19.61
C VAL A 69 4.12 -10.40 -18.88
N GLU A 70 3.24 -9.50 -18.43
CA GLU A 70 2.00 -9.88 -17.74
C GLU A 70 1.06 -10.67 -18.64
N ILE A 71 0.90 -10.27 -19.90
CA ILE A 71 0.09 -11.01 -20.88
C ILE A 71 0.65 -12.42 -21.10
N ILE A 72 1.97 -12.56 -21.21
CA ILE A 72 2.64 -13.86 -21.38
C ILE A 72 2.43 -14.73 -20.12
N LEU A 73 2.63 -14.18 -18.93
CA LEU A 73 2.42 -14.90 -17.67
C LEU A 73 0.97 -15.36 -17.52
N PHE A 74 0.01 -14.48 -17.84
CA PHE A 74 -1.41 -14.81 -17.80
C PHE A 74 -1.76 -15.88 -18.84
N ALA A 75 -1.24 -15.78 -20.07
CA ALA A 75 -1.46 -16.79 -21.10
C ALA A 75 -0.91 -18.16 -20.70
N ILE A 76 0.30 -18.20 -20.10
CA ILE A 76 0.88 -19.43 -19.55
C ILE A 76 0.00 -20.00 -18.43
N LEU A 77 -0.46 -19.17 -17.49
CA LEU A 77 -1.35 -19.61 -16.42
C LEU A 77 -2.64 -20.23 -16.97
N VAL A 78 -3.28 -19.57 -17.93
CA VAL A 78 -4.50 -20.07 -18.57
C VAL A 78 -4.23 -21.38 -19.31
N PHE A 79 -3.16 -21.44 -20.10
CA PHE A 79 -2.75 -22.65 -20.83
C PHE A 79 -2.50 -23.82 -19.88
N VAL A 80 -1.68 -23.61 -18.84
CA VAL A 80 -1.37 -24.65 -17.84
C VAL A 80 -2.63 -25.14 -17.15
N THR A 81 -3.49 -24.22 -16.73
CA THR A 81 -4.73 -24.53 -16.00
C THR A 81 -5.71 -25.31 -16.86
N LEU A 82 -5.92 -24.91 -18.12
CA LEU A 82 -6.94 -25.54 -18.96
C LEU A 82 -6.48 -26.83 -19.63
N THR A 83 -5.18 -26.95 -19.95
CA THR A 83 -4.63 -28.12 -20.64
C THR A 83 -4.23 -29.24 -19.67
N PHE A 84 -3.61 -28.92 -18.52
CA PHE A 84 -3.07 -29.93 -17.63
C PHE A 84 -3.96 -30.22 -16.42
N LEU A 85 -4.79 -29.25 -15.98
CA LEU A 85 -5.68 -29.45 -14.84
C LEU A 85 -7.10 -29.81 -15.29
N HIS A 86 -7.52 -31.01 -14.90
CA HIS A 86 -8.86 -31.52 -15.13
C HIS A 86 -9.73 -31.29 -13.90
N GLY A 87 -10.97 -30.87 -14.12
CA GLY A 87 -11.95 -30.57 -13.08
C GLY A 87 -11.77 -29.19 -12.44
N THR A 88 -12.88 -28.60 -12.01
CA THR A 88 -12.93 -27.26 -11.42
C THR A 88 -12.16 -27.18 -10.11
N LYS A 89 -12.17 -28.23 -9.27
CA LYS A 89 -11.45 -28.27 -7.98
C LYS A 89 -9.95 -27.96 -8.13
N ASN A 90 -9.26 -28.64 -9.05
CA ASN A 90 -7.82 -28.48 -9.26
C ASN A 90 -7.50 -27.11 -9.88
N ARG A 91 -8.31 -26.68 -10.86
CA ARG A 91 -8.19 -25.35 -11.50
C ARG A 91 -8.37 -24.23 -10.49
N SER A 92 -9.43 -24.30 -9.70
CA SER A 92 -9.72 -23.36 -8.60
C SER A 92 -8.55 -23.27 -7.61
N MET A 93 -7.98 -24.42 -7.23
CA MET A 93 -6.88 -24.45 -6.25
C MET A 93 -5.62 -23.76 -6.78
N LEU A 94 -5.17 -24.09 -7.99
CA LEU A 94 -3.97 -23.47 -8.58
C LEU A 94 -4.17 -21.96 -8.77
N VAL A 95 -5.24 -21.57 -9.45
CA VAL A 95 -5.48 -20.17 -9.80
C VAL A 95 -5.75 -19.34 -8.53
N GLY A 96 -6.52 -19.88 -7.58
CA GLY A 96 -6.84 -19.20 -6.32
C GLY A 96 -5.62 -18.95 -5.44
N ILE A 97 -4.72 -19.94 -5.28
CA ILE A 97 -3.49 -19.76 -4.50
C ILE A 97 -2.61 -18.67 -5.13
N LEU A 98 -2.44 -18.70 -6.45
CA LEU A 98 -1.67 -17.68 -7.17
C LEU A 98 -2.30 -16.29 -7.03
N ALA A 99 -3.63 -16.20 -7.17
CA ALA A 99 -4.37 -14.94 -7.01
C ALA A 99 -4.20 -14.35 -5.60
N VAL A 100 -4.29 -15.18 -4.56
CA VAL A 100 -4.10 -14.74 -3.16
C VAL A 100 -2.67 -14.27 -2.92
N ILE A 101 -1.66 -15.01 -3.38
CA ILE A 101 -0.25 -14.62 -3.22
C ILE A 101 0.01 -13.26 -3.89
N MET A 102 -0.47 -13.07 -5.12
CA MET A 102 -0.33 -11.80 -5.84
C MET A 102 -1.02 -10.65 -5.09
N ASN A 103 -2.24 -10.87 -4.62
CA ASN A 103 -3.00 -9.86 -3.88
C ASN A 103 -2.30 -9.46 -2.57
N VAL A 104 -1.78 -10.44 -1.81
CA VAL A 104 -0.99 -10.16 -0.59
C VAL A 104 0.29 -9.39 -0.92
N ALA A 105 1.00 -9.75 -2.01
CA ALA A 105 2.21 -9.04 -2.43
C ALA A 105 1.95 -7.56 -2.76
N MET A 106 0.77 -7.23 -3.32
CA MET A 106 0.39 -5.84 -3.59
C MET A 106 0.26 -5.01 -2.32
N TYR A 107 -0.13 -5.61 -1.19
CA TYR A 107 -0.19 -4.91 0.11
C TYR A 107 1.18 -4.61 0.73
N ALA A 108 2.28 -5.13 0.17
CA ALA A 108 3.62 -4.77 0.63
C ALA A 108 3.86 -3.26 0.50
N SER A 109 3.42 -2.64 -0.61
CA SER A 109 3.61 -1.20 -0.84
C SER A 109 3.01 -0.33 0.27
N PRO A 110 1.70 -0.41 0.60
CA PRO A 110 1.14 0.36 1.70
C PRO A 110 1.73 -0.02 3.06
N LEU A 111 2.01 -1.30 3.31
CA LEU A 111 2.57 -1.76 4.58
C LEU A 111 3.93 -1.12 4.89
N THR A 112 4.80 -0.97 3.88
CA THR A 112 6.11 -0.32 4.06
C THR A 112 6.02 1.15 4.50
N VAL A 113 4.93 1.84 4.15
CA VAL A 113 4.69 3.23 4.56
C VAL A 113 3.98 3.30 5.92
N MET A 114 3.12 2.33 6.21
CA MET A 114 2.37 2.30 7.48
C MET A 114 3.24 1.99 8.70
N ILE A 115 4.22 1.08 8.58
CA ILE A 115 5.11 0.70 9.70
C ILE A 115 5.85 1.91 10.29
N PRO A 116 6.60 2.73 9.53
CA PRO A 116 7.30 3.88 10.08
C PRO A 116 6.34 4.94 10.62
N ASN A 117 5.19 5.15 9.98
CA ASN A 117 4.19 6.11 10.45
C ASN A 117 3.55 5.67 11.77
N GLY A 118 3.27 4.38 11.93
CA GLY A 118 2.76 3.79 13.16
C GLY A 118 3.76 3.94 14.31
N LEU A 119 5.03 3.63 14.07
CA LEU A 119 6.12 3.84 15.04
C LEU A 119 6.30 5.32 15.40
N GLY A 120 6.26 6.21 14.40
CA GLY A 120 6.36 7.66 14.60
C GLY A 120 5.19 8.25 15.40
N THR A 121 3.98 7.77 15.18
CA THR A 121 2.80 8.16 15.97
C THR A 121 2.94 7.70 17.41
N LEU A 122 3.43 6.47 17.62
CA LEU A 122 3.68 5.92 18.96
C LEU A 122 4.77 6.71 19.71
N SER A 123 5.88 7.02 19.03
CA SER A 123 6.96 7.81 19.64
C SER A 123 6.54 9.25 19.93
N GLY A 124 5.77 9.89 19.03
CA GLY A 124 5.18 11.20 19.27
C GLY A 124 4.22 11.22 20.47
N ALA A 125 3.38 10.19 20.62
CA ALA A 125 2.51 10.05 21.79
C ALA A 125 3.31 9.91 23.09
N ILE A 126 4.39 9.12 23.08
CA ILE A 126 5.31 8.99 24.23
C ILE A 126 5.95 10.35 24.56
N GLN A 127 6.42 11.10 23.56
CA GLN A 127 7.00 12.42 23.76
C GLN A 127 5.99 13.40 24.39
N LEU A 128 4.73 13.41 23.94
CA LEU A 128 3.68 14.24 24.51
C LEU A 128 3.38 13.88 25.97
N ILE A 129 3.32 12.59 26.29
CA ILE A 129 3.11 12.11 27.67
C ILE A 129 4.29 12.54 28.56
N LEU A 130 5.52 12.36 28.09
CA LEU A 130 6.73 12.77 28.82
C LEU A 130 6.77 14.29 29.02
N TYR A 131 6.45 15.07 27.99
CA TYR A 131 6.39 16.53 28.07
C TYR A 131 5.33 16.99 29.06
N ALA A 132 4.12 16.42 29.02
CA ALA A 132 3.05 16.73 29.96
C ALA A 132 3.44 16.39 31.40
N LYS A 133 4.11 15.25 31.63
CA LYS A 133 4.63 14.88 32.96
C LYS A 133 5.71 15.86 33.42
N TYR A 134 6.69 16.17 32.58
CA TYR A 134 7.75 17.13 32.88
C TYR A 134 7.17 18.51 33.23
N TYR A 135 6.32 19.05 32.37
CA TYR A 135 5.69 20.36 32.56
C TYR A 135 4.92 20.46 33.88
N LYS A 136 4.20 19.39 34.27
CA LYS A 136 3.47 19.33 35.54
C LYS A 136 4.38 19.13 36.77
N THR A 137 5.55 18.53 36.59
CA THR A 137 6.47 18.22 37.71
C THR A 137 7.47 19.36 37.96
N THR A 138 7.84 20.10 36.92
CA THR A 138 8.73 21.27 37.05
C THR A 138 8.01 22.38 37.81
N ASN A 139 8.64 22.86 38.87
CA ASN A 139 8.13 23.95 39.70
C ASN A 139 8.60 25.29 39.11
N TRP A 140 7.85 25.79 38.14
CA TRP A 140 8.21 27.00 37.38
C TRP A 140 8.25 28.27 38.23
N ASP A 141 7.60 28.26 39.40
CA ASP A 141 7.45 29.40 40.29
C ASP A 141 8.69 29.68 41.17
N ASP A 142 9.67 28.77 41.16
CA ASP A 142 10.91 28.85 41.96
C ASP A 142 12.13 29.40 41.18
N GLU A 143 12.11 29.38 39.85
CA GLU A 143 13.30 29.75 39.03
C GLU A 143 13.46 31.27 38.77
N GLY A 144 12.50 32.09 39.18
CA GLY A 144 12.48 33.54 38.92
C GLY A 144 12.56 34.46 40.13
N LYS A 145 12.66 33.92 41.36
CA LYS A 145 12.70 34.73 42.58
C LYS A 145 14.15 34.95 43.01
N PRO A 146 14.68 36.18 42.98
CA PRO A 146 16.01 36.44 43.52
C PRO A 146 16.03 36.01 44.98
N ASN A 147 17.07 35.24 45.35
CA ASN A 147 17.19 34.68 46.69
C ASN A 147 17.11 35.82 47.72
N GLU A 148 16.45 35.63 48.86
CA GLU A 148 16.30 36.68 49.89
C GLU A 148 17.64 37.33 50.28
N ILE A 149 18.73 36.56 50.22
CA ILE A 149 20.11 37.02 50.46
C ILE A 149 20.56 38.04 49.40
N GLU A 150 20.18 37.88 48.14
CA GLU A 150 20.46 38.87 47.08
C GLU A 150 19.57 40.10 47.18
N LEU A 151 18.31 39.94 47.57
CA LEU A 151 17.39 41.06 47.82
C LEU A 151 17.86 41.92 49.00
N GLN A 152 18.30 41.30 50.11
CA GLN A 152 18.88 41.99 51.26
C GLN A 152 20.20 42.67 50.91
N ARG A 153 21.13 41.96 50.24
CA ARG A 153 22.41 42.55 49.79
C ARG A 153 22.20 43.79 48.90
N ASN A 154 21.20 43.76 48.01
CA ASN A 154 20.90 44.88 47.13
C ASN A 154 20.14 46.03 47.84
N ALA A 155 19.43 45.74 48.93
CA ALA A 155 18.78 46.76 49.76
C ALA A 155 19.77 47.48 50.69
N ASP A 156 20.81 46.78 51.16
CA ASP A 156 21.86 47.34 52.03
C ASP A 156 22.93 48.15 51.25
N THR A 157 22.89 48.14 49.92
CA THR A 157 23.86 48.81 49.02
C THR A 157 23.31 50.06 48.33
N VAL A 158 22.08 50.51 48.68
CA VAL A 158 21.45 51.77 48.25
C VAL A 158 21.32 52.71 49.45
#